data_AF-A0A372DYT0-F1
#
_entry.id   AF-A0A372DYT0-F1
#
_cell.length_a   1.000
_cell.length_b   1.000
_cell.length_c   1.000
_cell.angle_alpha   90.00
_cell.angle_beta   90.00
_cell.angle_gamma   90.00
#
_symmetry.space_group_name_H-M   'P 1'
#
loop_
_entity.id
_entity.type
_entity.pdbx_description
1 polymer ?
#
loop_
_entity_poly.entity_id
_entity_poly.type
_entity_poly.pdbx_seq_one_letter_code
_entity_poly.pdbx_strand_id
1 'polypeptide(L)' 'MVACQYGDTLGVPVLFGSEALPLLRQLPAAAGAGQLLRQHSALVAAVTFPAGAVDVDTEAQYAALLAGEK' A
#
# COMPACT_ATOMS: atom_id res chain seq x y z
N MET A 1 3.47 -11.95 -4.40
CA MET A 1 3.33 -10.95 -3.32
C MET A 1 1.89 -10.94 -2.85
N VAL A 2 1.63 -10.54 -1.60
CA VAL A 2 0.26 -10.38 -1.09
C VAL A 2 0.10 -8.95 -0.54
N ALA A 3 -0.89 -8.21 -1.01
CA ALA A 3 -1.12 -6.81 -0.62
C ALA A 3 -2.57 -6.60 -0.20
N CYS A 4 -2.80 -5.65 0.69
CA CYS A 4 -4.15 -5.17 0.97
C CYS A 4 -4.70 -4.37 -0.22
N GLN A 5 -6.00 -4.50 -0.45
CA GLN A 5 -6.73 -3.69 -1.42
C GLN A 5 -7.75 -2.80 -0.73
N TYR A 6 -7.66 -1.49 -1.00
CA TYR A 6 -8.59 -0.48 -0.53
C TYR A 6 -8.93 0.48 -1.67
N GLY A 7 -10.20 0.50 -2.07
CA GLY A 7 -10.61 1.08 -3.35
C GLY A 7 -9.86 0.43 -4.51
N ASP A 8 -9.30 1.26 -5.39
CA ASP A 8 -8.49 0.81 -6.53
C ASP A 8 -6.99 0.64 -6.18
N THR A 9 -6.62 0.83 -4.91
CA THR A 9 -5.22 0.79 -4.47
C THR A 9 -4.85 -0.60 -3.96
N LEU A 10 -3.78 -1.17 -4.52
CA LEU A 10 -3.00 -2.24 -3.89
C LEU A 10 -1.88 -1.61 -3.06
N GLY A 11 -1.94 -1.81 -1.75
CA GLY A 11 -1.08 -1.10 -0.82
C GLY A 11 -0.88 -1.83 0.50
N VAL A 12 -0.49 -1.06 1.51
CA VAL A 12 -0.07 -1.61 2.80
C VAL A 12 -1.25 -2.13 3.64
N PRO A 13 -1.01 -3.11 4.53
CA PRO A 13 0.20 -3.92 4.65
C PRO A 13 0.49 -4.81 3.43
N VAL A 14 1.77 -5.05 3.16
CA VAL A 14 2.23 -5.91 2.06
C VAL A 14 3.17 -6.98 2.59
N LEU A 15 2.92 -8.23 2.21
CA LEU A 15 3.83 -9.35 2.39
C LEU A 15 4.62 -9.62 1.10
N PHE A 16 5.93 -9.44 1.19
CA PHE A 16 6.89 -9.81 0.15
C PHE A 16 7.57 -11.13 0.51
N GLY A 17 7.55 -12.08 -0.41
CA GLY A 17 8.43 -13.25 -0.31
C GLY A 17 9.89 -12.85 -0.50
N SER A 18 10.83 -13.68 -0.04
CA SER A 18 12.26 -13.38 -0.11
C SER A 18 12.76 -13.22 -1.55
N GLU A 19 12.10 -13.84 -2.52
CA GLU A 19 12.35 -13.71 -3.95
C GLU A 19 12.14 -12.28 -4.49
N ALA A 20 11.35 -11.45 -3.79
CA ALA A 20 11.12 -10.06 -4.18
C ALA A 20 12.18 -9.10 -3.63
N LEU A 21 13.06 -9.53 -2.72
CA LEU A 21 14.10 -8.67 -2.13
C LEU A 21 15.04 -8.03 -3.17
N PRO A 22 15.52 -8.72 -4.22
CA PRO A 22 16.32 -8.09 -5.26
C PRO A 22 15.59 -6.95 -5.96
N LEU A 23 14.29 -7.12 -6.24
CA LEU A 23 13.46 -6.11 -6.90
C LEU A 23 13.25 -4.90 -5.99
N LEU A 24 12.96 -5.14 -4.70
CA LEU A 24 12.82 -4.07 -3.71
C LEU A 24 14.10 -3.23 -3.57
N ARG A 25 15.28 -3.86 -3.61
CA ARG A 25 16.58 -3.16 -3.51
C ARG A 25 16.93 -2.33 -4.74
N GLN A 26 16.27 -2.56 -5.87
CA GLN A 26 16.49 -1.83 -7.11
C GLN A 26 15.54 -0.63 -7.27
N LEU A 27 14.58 -0.46 -6.36
CA LEU A 27 13.65 0.67 -6.41
C LEU A 27 14.42 2.00 -6.25
N PRO A 28 14.08 3.04 -7.05
CA PRO A 28 14.60 4.38 -6.83
C PRO A 28 14.31 4.86 -5.41
N ALA A 29 15.19 5.66 -4.82
CA ALA A 29 15.01 6.15 -3.44
C ALA A 29 13.71 6.96 -3.24
N ALA A 30 13.27 7.68 -4.28
CA ALA A 30 12.01 8.43 -4.27
C ALA A 30 10.77 7.55 -4.53
N ALA A 31 10.97 6.27 -4.88
CA ALA A 31 9.90 5.32 -5.14
C ALA A 31 9.63 4.44 -3.92
N GLY A 32 8.36 4.35 -3.52
CA GLY A 32 7.92 3.36 -2.53
C GLY A 32 7.67 1.97 -3.14
N ALA A 33 7.53 0.98 -2.28
CA ALA A 33 7.22 -0.41 -2.66
C ALA A 33 5.91 -0.56 -3.46
N GLY A 34 4.99 0.42 -3.38
CA GLY A 34 3.79 0.46 -4.21
C GLY A 34 4.07 0.53 -5.72
N GLN A 35 5.23 1.04 -6.15
CA GLN A 35 5.64 0.96 -7.55
C GLN A 35 5.80 -0.49 -8.02
N LEU A 36 6.42 -1.33 -7.19
CA LEU A 36 6.64 -2.74 -7.50
C LEU A 36 5.30 -3.48 -7.63
N LEU A 37 4.33 -3.17 -6.78
CA LEU A 37 2.98 -3.74 -6.84
C LEU A 37 2.26 -3.39 -8.15
N ARG A 38 2.39 -2.14 -8.61
CA ARG A 38 1.80 -1.71 -9.89
C ARG A 38 2.48 -2.37 -11.09
N GLN A 39 3.81 -2.47 -11.07
CA GLN A 39 4.58 -3.10 -12.17
C GLN A 39 4.32 -4.60 -12.29
N HIS A 40 3.97 -5.27 -11.19
CA HIS A 40 3.76 -6.72 -11.14
C HIS A 40 2.36 -7.08 -10.63
N SER A 41 1.33 -6.29 -10.94
CA SER A 41 -0.03 -6.45 -10.39
C SER A 41 -0.62 -7.85 -10.59
N ALA A 42 -0.33 -8.48 -11.73
CA ALA A 42 -0.75 -9.86 -12.01
C ALA A 42 -0.14 -10.92 -11.08
N LEU A 43 0.94 -10.58 -10.36
CA LEU A 43 1.65 -11.44 -9.40
C LEU A 43 1.34 -11.06 -7.94
N VAL A 44 0.37 -10.17 -7.73
CA VAL A 44 -0.09 -9.72 -6.41
C VAL A 44 -1.44 -10.34 -6.10
N ALA A 45 -1.49 -11.14 -5.03
CA ALA A 45 -2.76 -11.54 -4.43
C ALA A 45 -3.31 -10.38 -3.58
N ALA A 46 -4.58 -10.04 -3.80
CA ALA A 46 -5.24 -8.96 -3.09
C ALA A 46 -6.04 -9.47 -1.88
N VAL A 47 -5.92 -8.78 -0.75
CA VAL A 47 -6.74 -9.00 0.45
C VAL A 47 -7.59 -7.76 0.67
N THR A 48 -8.91 -7.88 0.56
CA THR A 48 -9.82 -6.74 0.73
C THR A 48 -9.72 -6.15 2.15
N PHE A 49 -9.37 -4.87 2.24
CA PHE A 49 -9.25 -4.15 3.49
C PHE A 49 -9.70 -2.69 3.33
N PRO A 50 -11.03 -2.41 3.26
CA PRO A 50 -11.55 -1.09 2.92
C PRO A 50 -11.11 0.02 3.88
N ALA A 51 -10.92 -0.31 5.16
CA ALA A 51 -10.45 0.63 6.18
C ALA A 51 -9.00 1.10 5.97
N GLY A 52 -8.24 0.45 5.07
CA GLY A 52 -6.89 0.88 4.69
C GLY A 52 -6.85 2.13 3.79
N ALA A 53 -8.01 2.64 3.35
CA ALA A 53 -8.08 3.86 2.54
C ALA A 53 -7.79 5.15 3.33
N VAL A 54 -7.80 5.09 4.66
CA VAL A 54 -7.56 6.26 5.51
C VAL A 54 -6.07 6.56 5.53
N ASP A 55 -5.71 7.77 5.09
CA ASP A 55 -4.36 8.32 5.17
C ASP A 55 -4.35 9.64 5.96
N VAL A 56 -3.24 9.96 6.62
CA VAL A 56 -3.14 11.10 7.55
C VAL A 56 -1.90 11.94 7.22
N ASP A 57 -1.98 12.68 6.12
CA ASP A 57 -0.89 13.57 5.64
C ASP A 57 -1.09 15.03 6.06
N THR A 58 -2.32 15.41 6.41
CA THR A 58 -2.73 16.80 6.68
C THR A 58 -3.46 16.93 8.02
N GLU A 59 -3.44 18.15 8.58
CA GLU A 59 -4.16 18.48 9.81
C GLU A 59 -5.67 18.19 9.69
N ALA A 60 -6.26 18.43 8.52
CA ALA A 60 -7.66 18.13 8.25
C ALA A 60 -7.95 16.61 8.29
N GLN A 61 -7.10 15.79 7.68
CA GLN A 61 -7.22 14.32 7.74
C GLN A 61 -7.06 13.81 9.18
N TYR A 62 -6.17 14.41 9.96
CA TYR A 62 -6.01 14.06 11.37
C TYR A 62 -7.24 14.43 12.22
N ALA A 63 -7.81 15.62 11.99
CA ALA A 63 -9.03 16.05 12.66
C ALA A 63 -10.22 15.11 12.34
N ALA A 64 -10.36 14.70 11.07
CA ALA A 64 -11.37 13.73 10.64
C ALA A 64 -11.19 12.38 11.35
N LEU A 65 -9.96 11.88 11.46
CA LEU A 65 -9.66 10.65 12.19
C LEU A 65 -10.07 10.73 13.67
N LEU A 66 -9.84 11.86 14.34
CA LEU A 66 -10.27 12.08 15.73
C LEU A 66 -11.79 12.18 15.89
N ALA A 67 -12.49 12.73 14.90
CA ALA A 67 -13.95 12.80 14.87
C ALA A 67 -14.62 11.44 14.58
N GLY A 68 -13.84 10.43 14.15
CA GLY A 68 -14.37 9.13 13.72
C GLY A 68 -14.97 9.15 12.32
N GLU A 69 -14.70 10.19 11.54
CA GLU A 69 -15.06 10.30 10.14
C GLU A 69 -14.03 9.49 9.34
N LYS A 70 -14.49 8.43 8.66
CA LYS A 70 -13.67 7.56 7.81
C LYS A 70 -13.86 7.90 6.34
#